data_AF-A0A6J6PW56-F1
#
_entry.id   AF-A0A6J6PW56-F1
#
_cell.length_a   1.000
_cell.length_b   1.000
_cell.length_c   1.000
_cell.angle_alpha   90.00
_cell.angle_beta   90.00
_cell.angle_gamma   90.00
#
_symmetry.space_group_name_H-M   'P 1'
#
loop_
_entity.id
_entity.type
_entity.pdbx_description
1 polymer ?
#
loop_
_entity_poly.entity_id
_entity_poly.type
_entity_poly.pdbx_seq_one_letter_code
_entity_poly.pdbx_strand_id
1 'polypeptide(L)'
;MPKLLPIIEFLEHGIKKPIWDCQMCGQCVLHSTGMTCPMTCPKTLRNGPCGGVRENGHCEVKPEMRCVWVKAYDRKESLPLPQSWRNHYNDLRPPVNNQLKGTSSWINLITKRDQATPAGWNVESAAQESL
;
A
#
# COMPACT_ATOMS: atom_id res chain seq x y z
N MET A 1 2.38 27.81 4.88
CA MET A 1 2.99 26.45 4.93
C MET A 1 3.34 25.83 3.55
N PRO A 2 3.61 26.56 2.43
CA PRO A 2 3.92 25.90 1.14
C PRO A 2 5.41 25.55 0.93
N LYS A 3 6.34 26.17 1.65
CA LYS A 3 7.79 26.03 1.40
C LYS A 3 8.43 24.75 1.97
N LEU A 4 7.77 24.09 2.93
CA LEU A 4 8.28 22.86 3.58
C LEU A 4 7.81 21.57 2.88
N LEU A 5 6.72 21.65 2.11
CA LEU A 5 6.15 20.53 1.35
C LEU A 5 7.17 19.83 0.44
N PRO A 6 7.95 20.55 -0.41
CA PRO A 6 8.90 19.90 -1.31
C PRO A 6 10.08 19.24 -0.57
N ILE A 7 10.47 19.77 0.60
CA ILE A 7 11.56 19.18 1.40
C ILE A 7 11.11 17.86 2.00
N ILE A 8 9.90 17.81 2.57
CA ILE A 8 9.34 16.58 3.15
C ILE A 8 9.15 15.53 2.06
N GLU A 9 8.63 15.92 0.90
CA GLU A 9 8.46 15.02 -0.25
C GLU A 9 9.80 14.45 -0.73
N PHE A 10 10.83 15.30 -0.85
CA PHE A 10 12.17 14.87 -1.25
C PHE A 10 12.79 13.89 -0.24
N LEU A 11 12.70 14.20 1.06
CA LEU A 11 13.19 13.32 2.12
C LEU A 11 12.43 12.00 2.14
N GLU A 12 11.10 12.05 2.01
CA GLU A 12 10.27 10.86 1.96
C GLU A 12 10.65 9.97 0.76
N HIS A 13 10.81 10.57 -0.42
CA HIS A 13 11.22 9.84 -1.62
C HIS A 13 12.61 9.23 -1.44
N GLY A 14 13.57 10.02 -0.95
CA GLY A 14 14.95 9.63 -0.74
C GLY A 14 15.11 8.48 0.25
N ILE A 15 14.21 8.37 1.24
CA ILE A 15 14.22 7.28 2.22
C ILE A 15 13.39 6.08 1.74
N LYS A 16 12.15 6.30 1.29
CA LYS A 16 11.21 5.19 1.04
C LYS A 16 11.51 4.42 -0.24
N LYS A 17 12.05 5.08 -1.26
CA LYS A 17 12.38 4.42 -2.53
C LYS A 17 13.51 3.38 -2.37
N PRO A 18 14.69 3.69 -1.81
CA PRO A 18 15.75 2.69 -1.68
C PRO A 18 15.39 1.55 -0.71
N ILE A 19 14.59 1.81 0.33
CA ILE A 19 14.30 0.80 1.37
C ILE A 19 13.17 -0.15 0.94
N TRP A 20 12.08 0.37 0.35
CA TRP A 20 10.87 -0.43 0.07
C TRP A 20 10.45 -0.43 -1.40
N ASP A 21 11.27 0.14 -2.29
CA ASP A 21 10.92 0.37 -3.70
C ASP A 21 9.59 1.15 -3.84
N CYS A 22 9.44 2.18 -3.02
CA CYS A 22 8.24 3.01 -2.99
C CYS A 22 7.95 3.66 -4.35
N GLN A 23 6.74 3.46 -4.88
CA GLN A 23 6.27 4.01 -6.15
C GLN A 23 5.53 5.36 -6.01
N MET A 24 5.62 6.01 -4.84
CA MET A 24 5.03 7.33 -4.57
C MET A 24 3.56 7.45 -4.96
N CYS A 25 2.71 6.50 -4.55
CA CYS A 25 1.26 6.60 -4.81
C CYS A 25 0.54 7.64 -3.95
N GLY A 26 1.24 8.31 -3.02
CA GLY A 26 0.67 9.32 -2.13
C GLY A 26 -0.22 8.78 -1.00
N GLN A 27 -0.43 7.46 -0.92
CA GLN A 27 -1.28 6.82 0.11
C GLN A 27 -0.61 5.53 0.62
N CYS A 28 0.34 5.68 1.55
CA CYS A 28 1.20 4.58 2.01
C CYS A 28 0.43 3.55 2.85
N VAL A 29 0.65 2.25 2.56
CA VAL A 29 0.02 1.12 3.26
C VAL A 29 1.02 0.06 3.70
N LEU A 30 2.31 0.42 3.85
CA LEU A 30 3.40 -0.52 4.17
C LEU A 30 3.14 -1.30 5.45
N HIS A 31 2.63 -0.63 6.48
CA HIS A 31 2.37 -1.24 7.79
C HIS A 31 1.35 -2.38 7.71
N SER A 32 0.42 -2.33 6.74
CA SER A 32 -0.59 -3.38 6.54
C SER A 32 -0.16 -4.46 5.55
N THR A 33 0.95 -4.28 4.85
CA THR A 33 1.35 -5.14 3.72
C THR A 33 2.69 -5.81 3.99
N GLY A 34 2.97 -6.14 5.25
CA GLY A 34 4.23 -6.77 5.65
C GLY A 34 5.44 -5.95 5.22
N MET A 35 5.36 -4.61 5.30
CA MET A 35 6.40 -3.69 4.83
C MET A 35 6.77 -3.88 3.35
N THR A 36 5.78 -4.18 2.52
CA THR A 36 5.96 -4.39 1.07
C THR A 36 5.08 -3.42 0.29
N CYS A 37 5.66 -2.57 -0.56
CA CYS A 37 4.88 -1.61 -1.33
C CYS A 37 4.03 -2.33 -2.41
N PRO A 38 2.68 -2.34 -2.32
CA PRO A 38 1.84 -3.06 -3.28
C PRO A 38 1.89 -2.46 -4.69
N MET A 39 2.27 -1.18 -4.80
CA MET A 39 2.36 -0.45 -6.06
C MET A 39 3.54 -0.91 -6.93
N THR A 40 4.48 -1.71 -6.39
CA THR A 40 5.54 -2.36 -7.17
C THR A 40 5.00 -3.49 -8.06
N CYS A 41 3.75 -3.94 -7.82
CA CYS A 41 3.07 -4.88 -8.69
C CYS A 41 2.91 -4.27 -10.10
N PRO A 42 3.23 -5.00 -11.20
CA PRO A 42 3.01 -4.51 -12.56
C PRO A 42 1.56 -4.11 -12.86
N LYS A 43 0.61 -4.69 -12.12
CA LYS A 43 -0.83 -4.39 -12.21
C LYS A 43 -1.29 -3.34 -11.19
N THR A 44 -0.40 -2.81 -10.35
CA THR A 44 -0.67 -1.80 -9.32
C THR A 44 -1.83 -2.18 -8.37
N LEU A 45 -1.98 -3.47 -8.08
CA LEU A 45 -3.10 -3.99 -7.28
C LEU A 45 -2.94 -3.64 -5.80
N ARG A 46 -3.89 -2.85 -5.29
CA ARG A 46 -3.90 -2.36 -3.91
C ARG A 46 -4.50 -3.35 -2.90
N ASN A 47 -5.29 -4.31 -3.37
CA ASN A 47 -5.95 -5.30 -2.53
C ASN A 47 -5.71 -6.70 -3.10
N GLY A 48 -4.78 -7.45 -2.49
CA GLY A 48 -4.57 -8.87 -2.78
C GLY A 48 -3.93 -9.22 -4.14
N PRO A 49 -3.59 -10.50 -4.33
CA PRO A 49 -3.04 -11.00 -5.59
C PRO A 49 -4.09 -10.99 -6.73
N CYS A 50 -3.62 -10.97 -7.97
CA CYS A 50 -4.46 -10.95 -9.18
C CYS A 50 -5.14 -12.28 -9.54
N GLY A 51 -4.93 -13.35 -8.77
CA GLY A 51 -5.29 -14.72 -9.15
C GLY A 51 -4.29 -15.39 -10.10
N GLY A 52 -3.54 -14.63 -10.90
CA GLY A 52 -2.45 -15.13 -11.76
C GLY A 52 -1.12 -15.34 -11.03
N VAL A 53 -1.13 -15.75 -9.77
CA VAL A 53 0.11 -16.12 -9.09
C VAL A 53 0.52 -17.50 -9.58
N ARG A 54 1.74 -17.63 -10.12
CA ARG A 54 2.28 -18.91 -10.58
C ARG A 54 2.46 -19.87 -9.40
N GLU A 55 2.49 -21.17 -9.66
CA GLU A 55 2.66 -22.21 -8.63
C GLU A 55 3.93 -22.01 -7.79
N ASN A 56 4.99 -21.47 -8.39
CA ASN A 56 6.23 -21.12 -7.70
C ASN A 56 6.17 -19.77 -6.93
N GLY A 57 4.99 -19.16 -6.78
CA GLY A 57 4.78 -17.88 -6.08
C GLY A 57 5.20 -16.62 -6.87
N HIS A 58 5.53 -16.75 -8.16
CA HIS A 58 5.95 -15.62 -9.00
C HIS A 58 4.78 -14.96 -9.74
N CYS A 59 5.02 -13.75 -10.26
CA CYS A 59 4.05 -12.95 -11.00
C CYS A 59 3.73 -13.58 -12.37
N GLU A 60 2.47 -13.54 -12.82
CA GLU A 60 2.10 -13.93 -14.19
C GLU A 60 2.81 -13.06 -15.25
N VAL A 61 2.85 -11.73 -15.03
CA VAL A 61 3.31 -10.74 -16.01
C VAL A 61 4.84 -10.72 -16.11
N LYS A 62 5.51 -10.88 -14.96
CA LYS A 62 6.97 -10.85 -14.82
C LYS A 62 7.45 -12.15 -14.15
N PRO A 63 7.70 -13.22 -14.92
CA PRO A 63 8.05 -14.55 -14.39
C PRO A 63 9.17 -14.56 -13.35
N GLU A 64 10.15 -13.67 -13.51
CA GLU A 64 11.33 -13.51 -12.68
C GLU A 64 11.07 -12.77 -11.36
N MET A 65 9.91 -12.13 -11.23
CA MET A 65 9.53 -11.35 -10.05
C MET A 65 8.64 -12.19 -9.12
N ARG A 66 9.03 -12.33 -7.84
CA ARG A 66 8.13 -12.89 -6.81
C ARG A 66 6.88 -12.02 -6.68
N CYS A 67 5.70 -12.63 -6.61
CA CYS A 67 4.45 -11.89 -6.45
C CYS A 67 4.49 -11.01 -5.20
N VAL A 68 4.15 -9.73 -5.36
CA VAL A 68 4.22 -8.71 -4.29
C VAL A 68 3.34 -9.09 -3.09
N TRP A 69 2.17 -9.69 -3.34
CA TRP A 69 1.25 -10.10 -2.27
C TRP A 69 1.65 -11.41 -1.59
N VAL A 70 2.27 -12.36 -2.32
CA VAL A 70 2.90 -13.53 -1.69
C VAL A 70 4.04 -13.06 -0.76
N LYS A 71 4.91 -12.18 -1.26
CA LYS A 71 5.98 -11.57 -0.46
C LYS A 71 5.45 -10.80 0.76
N ALA A 72 4.34 -10.08 0.62
CA ALA A 72 3.69 -9.38 1.73
C ALA A 72 3.15 -10.34 2.79
N TYR A 73 2.53 -11.45 2.37
CA TYR A 73 2.06 -12.51 3.27
C TYR A 73 3.23 -13.16 4.03
N ASP A 74 4.28 -13.59 3.32
CA ASP A 74 5.46 -14.21 3.94
C ASP A 74 6.07 -13.29 5.02
N ARG A 75 6.20 -11.99 4.70
CA ARG A 75 6.75 -10.98 5.62
C ARG A 75 5.84 -10.67 6.79
N LYS A 76 4.52 -10.67 6.60
CA LYS A 76 3.54 -10.53 7.68
C LYS A 76 3.72 -11.65 8.71
N GLU A 77 3.99 -12.88 8.26
CA GLU A 77 4.21 -14.02 9.15
C GLU A 77 5.62 -14.06 9.74
N SER A 78 6.65 -13.66 8.98
CA SER A 78 8.05 -13.83 9.41
C SER A 78 8.64 -12.65 10.19
N LEU A 79 8.12 -11.43 10.00
CA LEU A 79 8.67 -10.23 10.66
C LEU A 79 8.04 -10.03 12.04
N PRO A 80 8.78 -9.47 13.02
CA PRO A 80 8.27 -9.14 14.35
C PRO A 80 7.38 -7.88 14.30
N LEU A 81 6.24 -7.97 13.61
CA LEU A 81 5.26 -6.88 13.48
C LEU A 81 4.18 -6.97 14.58
N PRO A 82 3.65 -5.83 15.04
CA PRO A 82 2.50 -5.81 15.95
C PRO A 82 1.34 -6.64 15.41
N GLN A 83 0.59 -7.32 16.30
CA GLN A 83 -0.55 -8.14 15.89
C GLN A 83 -1.59 -7.33 15.11
N SER A 84 -1.83 -6.07 15.49
CA SER A 84 -2.73 -5.15 14.78
C SER A 84 -2.31 -4.97 13.31
N TRP A 85 -1.02 -4.78 13.05
CA TRP A 85 -0.49 -4.61 11.69
C TRP A 85 -0.61 -5.88 10.87
N ARG A 86 -0.38 -7.04 11.50
CA ARG A 86 -0.60 -8.34 10.86
C ARG A 86 -2.06 -8.53 10.48
N ASN A 87 -2.99 -8.12 11.34
CA ASN A 87 -4.42 -8.20 11.06
C ASN A 87 -4.84 -7.29 9.90
N HIS A 88 -4.25 -6.09 9.80
CA HIS A 88 -4.57 -5.14 8.74
C HIS A 88 -4.31 -5.68 7.32
N TYR A 89 -3.51 -6.75 7.16
CA TYR A 89 -3.30 -7.39 5.86
C TYR A 89 -4.62 -7.79 5.18
N ASN A 90 -5.62 -8.19 5.96
CA ASN A 90 -6.91 -8.63 5.45
C ASN A 90 -7.90 -7.49 5.19
N ASP A 91 -7.57 -6.24 5.53
CA ASP A 91 -8.49 -5.12 5.35
C ASP A 91 -8.69 -4.81 3.86
N LEU A 92 -9.95 -4.67 3.45
CA LEU A 92 -10.29 -4.10 2.15
C LEU A 92 -10.10 -2.59 2.18
N ARG A 93 -9.29 -2.08 1.25
CA ARG A 93 -8.97 -0.64 1.17
C ARG A 93 -9.66 0.01 -0.02
N PRO A 94 -10.00 1.31 0.09
CA PRO A 94 -10.46 2.08 -1.05
C PRO A 94 -9.46 2.01 -2.20
N PRO A 95 -9.95 2.17 -3.45
CA PRO A 95 -9.08 2.30 -4.60
C PRO A 95 -8.10 3.47 -4.40
N VAL A 96 -6.91 3.33 -4.97
CA VAL A 96 -5.91 4.39 -4.91
C VAL A 96 -6.39 5.64 -5.65
N ASN A 97 -6.24 6.80 -5.03
CA ASN A 97 -6.45 8.07 -5.68
C ASN A 97 -5.20 8.43 -6.49
N ASN A 98 -5.23 8.17 -7.80
CA ASN A 98 -4.11 8.44 -8.70
C ASN A 98 -3.75 9.93 -8.81
N GLN A 99 -4.62 10.86 -8.40
CA GLN A 99 -4.31 12.29 -8.36
C GLN A 99 -3.26 12.63 -7.30
N LEU A 100 -3.04 11.75 -6.32
CA LEU A 100 -2.02 11.93 -5.27
C LEU A 100 -0.65 11.35 -5.67
N LYS A 101 -0.54 10.72 -6.85
CA LYS A 101 0.73 10.14 -7.30
C LYS A 101 1.82 11.22 -7.40
N GLY A 102 3.00 10.90 -6.89
CA GLY A 102 4.14 11.82 -6.79
C GLY A 102 4.17 12.61 -5.48
N THR A 103 3.03 12.83 -4.83
CA THR A 103 2.98 13.61 -3.58
C THR A 103 3.39 12.81 -2.35
N SER A 104 3.82 13.51 -1.29
CA SER A 104 4.16 12.91 0.01
C SER A 104 2.97 12.22 0.68
N SER A 105 3.15 10.94 1.06
CA SER A 105 2.10 10.22 1.79
C SER A 105 1.95 10.69 3.24
N TRP A 106 2.99 11.24 3.87
CA TRP A 106 2.86 11.81 5.21
C TRP A 106 2.05 13.10 5.21
N ILE A 107 2.27 13.97 4.23
CA ILE A 107 1.48 15.20 4.07
C ILE A 107 0.03 14.85 3.80
N ASN A 108 -0.24 13.88 2.92
CA ASN A 108 -1.61 13.48 2.60
C ASN A 108 -2.32 12.86 3.80
N LEU A 109 -1.62 12.09 4.64
CA LEU A 109 -2.15 11.53 5.88
C LEU A 109 -2.57 12.64 6.87
N ILE A 110 -1.68 13.60 7.12
CA ILE A 110 -1.94 14.70 8.06
C ILE A 110 -3.05 15.62 7.55
N THR A 111 -3.07 15.89 6.24
CA THR A 111 -4.11 16.72 5.61
C THR A 111 -5.39 15.95 5.28
N LYS A 112 -5.45 14.64 5.61
CA LYS A 112 -6.55 13.71 5.31
C LYS A 112 -6.92 13.60 3.83
N ARG A 113 -6.04 14.02 2.92
CA ARG A 113 -6.25 13.90 1.45
C ARG A 113 -6.27 12.44 1.01
N ASP A 114 -5.58 11.56 1.74
CA ASP A 114 -5.56 10.13 1.49
C ASP A 114 -6.82 9.39 1.97
N GLN A 115 -7.71 10.06 2.72
CA GLN A 115 -8.96 9.50 3.24
C GLN A 115 -10.16 9.78 2.32
N ALA A 116 -10.00 10.62 1.30
CA ALA A 116 -11.04 10.87 0.32
C ALA A 116 -11.31 9.60 -0.52
N THR A 117 -12.48 9.01 -0.36
CA THR A 117 -12.93 7.83 -1.09
C THR A 117 -13.91 8.22 -2.21
N PRO A 118 -14.01 7.44 -3.31
CA PRO A 118 -14.98 7.70 -4.36
C PRO A 118 -16.41 7.47 -3.86
N ALA A 119 -17.38 8.10 -4.54
CA ALA A 119 -18.80 7.91 -4.23
C ALA A 119 -19.18 6.42 -4.25
N GLY A 120 -19.93 5.98 -3.23
CA GLY A 120 -20.31 4.57 -3.04
C GLY A 120 -19.32 3.73 -2.23
N TRP A 121 -18.14 4.27 -1.88
CA TRP A 121 -17.23 3.62 -0.95
C TRP A 121 -17.53 4.06 0.49
N ASN A 122 -18.48 3.38 1.13
CA ASN A 122 -18.87 3.63 2.52
C ASN A 122 -18.13 2.63 3.44
N VAL A 123 -17.19 3.13 4.24
CA VAL A 123 -16.41 2.30 5.18
C VAL A 123 -17.25 1.90 6.40
N GLU A 124 -18.29 2.68 6.73
CA GLU A 124 -19.16 2.48 7.89
C GLU A 124 -20.07 1.23 7.76
N SER A 125 -20.47 0.83 6.55
CA SER A 125 -21.32 -0.35 6.37
C SER A 125 -20.57 -1.68 6.54
N ALA A 126 -19.27 -1.73 6.25
CA ALA A 126 -18.49 -2.96 6.28
C ALA A 126 -18.06 -3.40 7.70
N ALA A 127 -17.92 -2.46 8.64
CA ALA A 127 -17.55 -2.75 10.02
C ALA A 127 -18.76 -3.14 10.91
N GLN A 128 -19.98 -2.81 10.48
CA GLN A 128 -21.20 -3.04 11.24
C GLN A 128 -21.90 -4.37 10.90
N GLU A 129 -21.56 -5.00 9.78
CA GLU A 129 -22.08 -6.32 9.36
C GLU A 129 -21.24 -7.51 9.86
N SER A 130 -20.10 -7.25 10.50
CA SER A 130 -19.18 -8.29 11.03
C SER A 130 -19.27 -8.48 12.56
N LEU A 131 -20.35 -8.01 13.19
CA LEU A 131 -20.68 -8.22 14.61
C LEU A 131 -21.96 -9.06 14.75
#